data_AF-A0A060UTK9-F1
#
_entry.id   AF-A0A060UTK9-F1
#
_cell.length_a   1.000
_cell.length_b   1.000
_cell.length_c   1.000
_cell.angle_alpha   90.00
_cell.angle_beta   90.00
_cell.angle_gamma   90.00
#
_symmetry.space_group_name_H-M   'P 1'
#
loop_
_entity.id
_entity.type
_entity.pdbx_description
1 polymer ?
#
loop_
_entity_poly.entity_id
_entity_poly.type
_entity_poly.pdbx_seq_one_letter_code
_entity_poly.pdbx_strand_id
1 'polypeptide(L)'
;MPAKILFLLLTLALSGCASLPPSSFSTTTASAAARGTALANRNSETAQQRLAAVAAQRAEAAQQFCPNWQQALDHARSNATGCAQMPTNEQATCWQAVSQWAQEESRYFHALAPLLQRSAYASPAAQAAHFFDLTQGWAITCQNGQKACTAASGHQQMDNSKNAINHFCRR
;
A
#
# COMPACT_ATOMS: atom_id res chain seq x y z
N MET A 1 -5.97 7.75 -28.07
CA MET A 1 -5.93 6.84 -29.24
C MET A 1 -4.48 6.58 -29.60
N PRO A 2 -3.97 5.33 -29.61
CA PRO A 2 -2.77 5.00 -30.36
C PRO A 2 -3.12 4.06 -31.52
N ALA A 3 -2.77 4.49 -32.72
CA ALA A 3 -2.92 3.74 -33.96
C ALA A 3 -1.96 2.54 -33.97
N LYS A 4 -2.52 1.35 -34.16
CA LYS A 4 -1.82 0.13 -34.57
C LYS A 4 -1.49 0.26 -36.05
N ILE A 5 -0.21 0.22 -36.41
CA ILE A 5 0.22 0.08 -37.81
C ILE A 5 0.86 -1.31 -37.96
N LEU A 6 0.31 -2.04 -38.92
CA LEU A 6 0.65 -3.39 -39.36
C LEU A 6 2.14 -3.51 -39.72
N PHE A 7 2.74 -4.63 -39.32
CA PHE A 7 3.97 -5.14 -39.93
C PHE A 7 3.62 -6.01 -41.13
N LEU A 8 4.02 -5.57 -42.32
CA LEU A 8 3.95 -6.31 -43.58
C LEU A 8 5.23 -7.14 -43.74
N LEU A 9 5.04 -8.45 -43.84
CA LEU A 9 6.01 -9.40 -44.38
C LEU A 9 6.13 -9.17 -45.89
N LEU A 10 7.34 -8.94 -46.40
CA LEU A 10 7.67 -9.23 -47.79
C LEU A 10 9.14 -9.65 -47.92
N THR A 11 9.29 -10.91 -48.31
CA THR A 11 10.51 -11.55 -48.80
C THR A 11 10.97 -10.94 -50.13
N LEU A 12 12.28 -10.74 -50.29
CA LEU A 12 12.94 -10.76 -51.59
C LEU A 12 14.36 -11.30 -51.44
N ALA A 13 14.57 -12.50 -51.97
CA ALA A 13 15.88 -13.03 -52.31
C ALA A 13 16.36 -12.34 -53.59
N LEU A 14 17.64 -11.96 -53.65
CA LEU A 14 18.40 -11.90 -54.90
C LEU A 14 19.88 -12.13 -54.62
N SER A 15 20.34 -13.23 -55.22
CA SER A 15 21.71 -13.66 -55.41
C SER A 15 22.58 -12.61 -56.09
N GLY A 16 23.75 -12.36 -55.51
CA GLY A 16 24.85 -11.60 -56.09
C GLY A 16 26.16 -12.03 -55.43
N CYS A 17 26.85 -13.00 -56.04
CA CYS A 17 28.23 -13.35 -55.69
C CYS A 17 29.15 -12.23 -56.20
N ALA A 18 29.44 -11.26 -55.33
CA ALA A 18 30.58 -10.37 -55.50
C ALA A 18 31.55 -10.67 -54.35
N SER A 19 32.72 -11.19 -54.70
CA SER A 19 33.84 -11.43 -53.80
C SER A 19 34.31 -10.09 -53.21
N LEU A 20 33.73 -9.71 -52.09
CA LEU A 20 34.26 -8.67 -51.22
C LEU A 20 35.31 -9.30 -50.31
N PRO A 21 36.40 -8.59 -49.96
CA PRO A 21 37.39 -9.07 -49.00
C PRO A 21 36.67 -9.51 -47.72
N PRO A 22 37.17 -10.52 -46.98
CA PRO A 22 36.53 -10.95 -45.74
C PRO A 22 36.51 -9.78 -44.76
N SER A 23 35.38 -9.07 -44.77
CA SER A 23 35.05 -8.02 -43.85
C SER A 23 34.92 -8.67 -42.49
N SER A 24 35.94 -8.47 -41.67
CA SER A 24 36.04 -8.84 -40.25
C SER A 24 34.94 -8.15 -39.43
N PHE A 25 33.67 -8.49 -39.66
CA PHE A 25 32.50 -7.88 -39.00
C PHE A 25 31.63 -8.89 -38.26
N SER A 26 32.10 -10.12 -38.08
CA SER A 26 31.34 -11.16 -37.36
C SER A 26 31.56 -11.15 -35.84
N THR A 27 32.61 -10.51 -35.34
CA THR A 27 32.92 -10.46 -33.90
C THR A 27 32.18 -9.34 -33.18
N THR A 28 31.96 -8.18 -33.81
CA THR A 28 31.40 -6.99 -33.16
C THR A 28 29.88 -7.11 -32.92
N THR A 29 29.13 -7.64 -33.89
CA THR A 29 27.67 -7.87 -33.79
C THR A 29 27.33 -9.03 -32.86
N ALA A 30 28.09 -10.13 -32.90
CA ALA A 30 27.95 -11.23 -31.94
C ALA A 30 28.24 -10.76 -30.50
N SER A 31 29.26 -9.91 -30.31
CA SER A 31 29.57 -9.30 -29.01
C SER A 31 28.49 -8.34 -28.52
N ALA A 32 27.87 -7.57 -29.43
CA ALA A 32 26.76 -6.69 -29.09
C ALA A 32 25.50 -7.47 -28.70
N ALA A 33 25.16 -8.54 -29.43
CA ALA A 33 24.03 -9.42 -29.11
C ALA A 33 24.23 -10.18 -27.79
N ALA A 34 25.46 -10.66 -27.52
CA ALA A 34 25.81 -11.28 -26.25
C ALA A 34 25.73 -10.30 -25.06
N ARG A 35 26.15 -9.04 -25.25
CA ARG A 35 26.00 -7.99 -24.23
C ARG A 35 24.53 -7.63 -23.99
N GLY A 36 23.72 -7.55 -25.05
CA GLY A 36 22.29 -7.27 -24.96
C GLY A 36 21.52 -8.36 -24.20
N THR A 37 21.81 -9.63 -24.48
CA THR A 37 21.22 -10.77 -23.76
C THR A 37 21.68 -10.84 -22.30
N ALA A 38 22.96 -10.59 -22.01
CA ALA A 38 23.46 -10.49 -20.64
C ALA A 38 22.79 -9.35 -19.84
N LEU A 39 22.58 -8.18 -20.44
CA LEU A 39 21.85 -7.08 -19.80
C LEU A 39 20.38 -7.43 -19.56
N ALA A 40 19.72 -8.05 -20.54
CA ALA A 40 18.34 -8.51 -20.41
C ALA A 40 18.18 -9.55 -19.28
N ASN A 41 19.11 -10.50 -19.17
CA ASN A 41 19.09 -11.50 -18.10
C ASN A 41 19.25 -10.86 -16.72
N ARG A 42 20.21 -9.93 -16.54
CA ARG A 42 20.37 -9.19 -15.28
C ARG A 42 19.14 -8.38 -14.91
N ASN A 43 18.50 -7.73 -15.89
CA ASN A 43 17.27 -6.97 -15.67
C ASN A 43 16.11 -7.89 -15.26
N SER A 44 16.02 -9.09 -15.87
CA SER A 44 15.04 -10.12 -15.50
C SER A 44 15.26 -10.62 -14.07
N GLU A 45 16.49 -10.96 -13.71
CA GLU A 45 16.85 -11.40 -12.35
C GLU A 45 16.52 -10.33 -11.30
N THR A 46 16.87 -9.07 -11.59
CA THR A 46 16.54 -7.93 -10.71
C THR A 46 15.03 -7.74 -10.57
N ALA A 47 14.28 -7.89 -11.67
CA ALA A 47 12.82 -7.81 -11.63
C ALA A 47 12.20 -8.94 -10.79
N GLN A 48 12.71 -10.17 -10.93
CA GLN A 48 12.26 -11.32 -10.13
C GLN A 48 12.54 -11.11 -8.64
N GLN A 49 13.73 -10.62 -8.29
CA GLN A 49 14.08 -10.29 -6.90
C GLN A 49 13.14 -9.23 -6.31
N ARG A 50 12.81 -8.18 -7.07
CA ARG A 50 11.86 -7.16 -6.64
C ARG A 50 10.46 -7.73 -6.42
N LEU A 51 9.99 -8.62 -7.29
CA LEU A 51 8.70 -9.28 -7.13
C LEU A 51 8.68 -10.17 -5.88
N ALA A 52 9.75 -10.92 -5.63
CA ALA A 52 9.90 -11.74 -4.43
C ALA A 52 9.91 -10.89 -3.16
N ALA A 53 10.62 -9.76 -3.15
CA ALA A 53 10.64 -8.82 -2.03
C ALA A 53 9.25 -8.24 -1.72
N VAL A 54 8.50 -7.83 -2.75
CA VAL A 54 7.12 -7.34 -2.58
C VAL A 54 6.20 -8.46 -2.07
N ALA A 55 6.38 -9.70 -2.53
CA ALA A 55 5.60 -10.83 -2.04
C ALA A 55 5.88 -11.11 -0.56
N ALA A 56 7.15 -11.05 -0.13
CA ALA A 56 7.53 -11.19 1.27
C ALA A 56 6.95 -10.06 2.13
N GLN A 57 7.05 -8.81 1.67
CA GLN A 57 6.45 -7.66 2.37
C GLN A 57 4.94 -7.81 2.54
N ARG A 58 4.23 -8.33 1.53
CA ARG A 58 2.79 -8.60 1.61
C ARG A 58 2.46 -9.69 2.62
N ALA A 59 3.24 -10.77 2.62
CA ALA A 59 3.03 -11.88 3.55
C ALA A 59 3.23 -11.41 5.01
N GLU A 60 4.28 -10.63 5.26
CA GLU A 60 4.54 -10.04 6.57
C GLU A 60 3.43 -9.08 6.98
N ALA A 61 3.01 -8.17 6.10
CA ALA A 61 1.92 -7.24 6.36
C ALA A 61 0.59 -7.95 6.69
N ALA A 62 0.29 -9.04 5.99
CA ALA A 62 -0.90 -9.86 6.26
C ALA A 62 -0.81 -10.55 7.64
N GLN A 63 0.37 -11.11 7.98
CA GLN A 63 0.59 -11.75 9.26
C GLN A 63 0.49 -10.77 10.44
N GLN A 64 0.98 -9.54 10.27
CA GLN A 64 0.97 -8.51 11.31
C GLN A 64 -0.35 -7.72 11.39
N PHE A 65 -1.24 -7.84 10.40
CA PHE A 65 -2.45 -7.03 10.32
C PHE A 65 -3.32 -7.13 11.58
N CYS A 66 -3.67 -8.35 12.00
CA CYS A 66 -4.59 -8.54 13.13
C CYS A 66 -3.99 -8.15 14.49
N PRO A 67 -2.72 -8.52 14.80
CA PRO A 67 -2.03 -8.00 15.98
C PRO A 67 -1.98 -6.46 16.01
N ASN A 68 -1.62 -5.82 14.89
CA ASN A 68 -1.51 -4.36 14.82
C ASN A 68 -2.87 -3.67 14.95
N TRP A 69 -3.91 -4.23 14.32
CA TRP A 69 -5.29 -3.75 14.49
C TRP A 69 -5.72 -3.79 15.96
N GLN A 70 -5.50 -4.91 16.65
CA GLN A 70 -5.90 -5.07 18.05
C GLN A 70 -5.15 -4.08 18.94
N GLN A 71 -3.84 -3.93 18.75
CA GLN A 71 -3.03 -2.95 19.47
C GLN A 71 -3.53 -1.51 19.25
N ALA A 72 -3.77 -1.12 17.99
CA ALA A 72 -4.25 0.21 17.66
C ALA A 72 -5.65 0.48 18.25
N LEU A 73 -6.52 -0.53 18.26
CA LEU A 73 -7.85 -0.43 18.88
C LEU A 73 -7.77 -0.25 20.40
N ASP A 74 -6.86 -0.96 21.07
CA ASP A 74 -6.64 -0.82 22.51
C ASP A 74 -6.05 0.55 22.86
N HIS A 75 -5.13 1.07 22.04
CA HIS A 75 -4.63 2.44 22.15
C HIS A 75 -5.75 3.46 21.96
N ALA A 76 -6.62 3.30 20.96
CA ALA A 76 -7.76 4.19 20.75
C ALA A 76 -8.66 4.27 21.99
N ARG A 77 -8.96 3.12 22.61
CA ARG A 77 -9.76 3.05 23.84
C ARG A 77 -9.04 3.70 25.03
N SER A 78 -7.77 3.39 25.22
CA SER A 78 -6.95 3.95 26.30
C SER A 78 -6.88 5.46 26.20
N ASN A 79 -6.55 5.98 25.02
CA ASN A 79 -6.47 7.41 24.73
C ASN A 79 -7.81 8.12 24.96
N ALA A 80 -8.90 7.56 24.45
CA ALA A 80 -10.24 8.11 24.64
C ALA A 80 -10.63 8.18 26.13
N THR A 81 -10.36 7.10 26.87
CA THR A 81 -10.66 7.04 28.31
C THR A 81 -9.80 8.02 29.10
N GLY A 82 -8.50 8.09 28.79
CA GLY A 82 -7.56 9.01 29.41
C GLY A 82 -7.99 10.46 29.21
N CYS A 83 -8.23 10.89 27.96
CA CYS A 83 -8.65 12.26 27.68
C CYS A 83 -10.01 12.61 28.30
N ALA A 84 -10.95 11.66 28.36
CA ALA A 84 -12.24 11.89 29.00
C ALA A 84 -12.14 12.10 30.52
N GLN A 85 -11.12 11.53 31.17
CA GLN A 85 -10.88 11.65 32.61
C GLN A 85 -10.01 12.86 32.99
N MET A 86 -9.38 13.53 32.03
CA MET A 86 -8.55 14.70 32.30
C MET A 86 -9.39 15.91 32.75
N PRO A 87 -8.79 16.83 33.53
CA PRO A 87 -9.38 18.13 33.84
C PRO A 87 -9.78 18.89 32.57
N THR A 88 -10.90 19.61 32.60
CA THR A 88 -11.46 20.28 31.41
C THR A 88 -10.49 21.23 30.71
N ASN A 89 -9.60 21.89 31.46
CA ASN A 89 -8.57 22.79 30.93
C ASN A 89 -7.44 22.05 30.17
N GLU A 90 -7.33 20.73 30.31
CA GLU A 90 -6.32 19.89 29.66
C GLU A 90 -6.91 19.00 28.56
N GLN A 91 -8.24 18.78 28.57
CA GLN A 91 -8.92 17.92 27.59
C GLN A 91 -8.66 18.33 26.15
N ALA A 92 -8.67 19.62 25.83
CA ALA A 92 -8.46 20.10 24.46
C ALA A 92 -7.09 19.66 23.90
N THR A 93 -6.02 19.83 24.67
CA THR A 93 -4.67 19.40 24.31
C THR A 93 -4.58 17.87 24.19
N CYS A 94 -5.22 17.14 25.10
CA CYS A 94 -5.26 15.68 25.02
C CYS A 94 -5.95 15.20 23.73
N TRP A 95 -7.14 15.72 23.44
CA TRP A 95 -7.89 15.38 22.23
C TRP A 95 -7.17 15.79 20.95
N GLN A 96 -6.38 16.88 20.99
CA GLN A 96 -5.49 17.24 19.89
C GLN A 96 -4.43 16.16 19.64
N ALA A 97 -3.75 15.68 20.68
CA ALA A 97 -2.77 14.60 20.57
C ALA A 97 -3.42 13.30 20.03
N VAL A 98 -4.61 12.95 20.51
CA VAL A 98 -5.37 11.78 20.01
C VAL A 98 -5.71 11.94 18.53
N SER A 99 -6.10 13.14 18.08
CA SER A 99 -6.39 13.38 16.67
C SER A 99 -5.17 13.23 15.77
N GLN A 100 -3.98 13.65 16.23
CA GLN A 100 -2.74 13.50 15.48
C GLN A 100 -2.33 12.03 15.40
N TRP A 101 -2.37 11.32 16.53
CA TRP A 101 -2.11 9.89 16.56
C TRP A 101 -3.08 9.10 15.66
N ALA A 102 -4.38 9.38 15.72
CA ALA A 102 -5.37 8.72 14.87
C ALA A 102 -5.13 9.00 13.36
N GLN A 103 -4.63 10.19 13.01
CA GLN A 103 -4.24 10.50 11.64
C GLN A 103 -3.07 9.62 11.18
N GLU A 104 -2.07 9.42 12.03
CA GLU A 104 -0.91 8.57 11.72
C GLU A 104 -1.32 7.10 11.55
N GLU A 105 -2.16 6.59 12.44
CA GLU A 105 -2.73 5.24 12.32
C GLU A 105 -3.56 5.07 11.05
N SER A 106 -4.40 6.07 10.72
CA SER A 106 -5.16 6.05 9.46
C SER A 106 -4.24 5.94 8.25
N ARG A 107 -3.17 6.75 8.20
CA ARG A 107 -2.18 6.70 7.10
C ARG A 107 -1.51 5.34 6.98
N TYR A 108 -1.19 4.71 8.10
CA TYR A 108 -0.63 3.36 8.13
C TYR A 108 -1.57 2.36 7.45
N PHE A 109 -2.85 2.31 7.86
CA PHE A 109 -3.81 1.38 7.27
C PHE A 109 -4.18 1.72 5.81
N HIS A 110 -4.21 3.02 5.44
CA HIS A 110 -4.35 3.45 4.05
C HIS A 110 -3.22 2.93 3.17
N ALA A 111 -1.98 2.88 3.68
CA ALA A 111 -0.84 2.32 2.96
C ALA A 111 -0.89 0.79 2.87
N LEU A 112 -1.47 0.11 3.86
CA LEU A 112 -1.63 -1.35 3.86
C LEU A 112 -2.64 -1.85 2.84
N ALA A 113 -3.77 -1.15 2.65
CA ALA A 113 -4.83 -1.58 1.74
C ALA A 113 -4.35 -1.85 0.29
N PRO A 114 -3.60 -0.95 -0.40
CA PRO A 114 -3.08 -1.22 -1.74
C PRO A 114 -1.97 -2.27 -1.73
N LEU A 115 -1.14 -2.34 -0.68
CA LEU A 115 -0.14 -3.39 -0.53
C LEU A 115 -0.83 -4.77 -0.53
N LEU A 116 -1.98 -4.88 0.14
CA LEU A 116 -2.74 -6.10 0.36
C LEU A 116 -3.85 -6.37 -0.67
N GLN A 117 -3.99 -5.58 -1.73
CA GLN A 117 -5.13 -5.57 -2.67
C GLN A 117 -5.51 -6.94 -3.27
N ARG A 118 -4.60 -7.92 -3.29
CA ARG A 118 -4.82 -9.28 -3.80
C ARG A 118 -4.99 -10.33 -2.69
N SER A 119 -5.27 -9.91 -1.48
CA SER A 119 -5.44 -10.78 -0.31
C SER A 119 -6.78 -10.51 0.37
N ALA A 120 -7.18 -11.42 1.26
CA ALA A 120 -8.37 -11.24 2.10
C ALA A 120 -8.26 -10.02 3.04
N TYR A 121 -7.06 -9.50 3.25
CA TYR A 121 -6.79 -8.39 4.16
C TYR A 121 -7.00 -7.00 3.54
N ALA A 122 -7.21 -6.89 2.22
CA ALA A 122 -7.41 -5.59 1.56
C ALA A 122 -8.61 -4.81 2.12
N SER A 123 -9.76 -5.49 2.23
CA SER A 123 -10.99 -4.86 2.74
C SER A 123 -10.91 -4.55 4.23
N PRO A 124 -10.44 -5.46 5.11
CA PRO A 124 -10.16 -5.13 6.51
C PRO A 124 -9.20 -3.94 6.68
N ALA A 125 -8.14 -3.84 5.87
CA ALA A 125 -7.21 -2.71 5.93
C ALA A 125 -7.87 -1.38 5.55
N ALA A 126 -8.68 -1.35 4.49
CA ALA A 126 -9.44 -0.16 4.12
C ALA A 126 -10.46 0.24 5.22
N GLN A 127 -11.10 -0.73 5.86
CA GLN A 127 -12.02 -0.47 6.98
C GLN A 127 -11.29 0.05 8.21
N ALA A 128 -10.10 -0.46 8.51
CA ALA A 128 -9.27 0.03 9.60
C ALA A 128 -8.83 1.48 9.36
N ALA A 129 -8.41 1.80 8.13
CA ALA A 129 -8.09 3.18 7.75
C ALA A 129 -9.28 4.11 7.97
N HIS A 130 -10.47 3.72 7.48
CA HIS A 130 -11.69 4.49 7.66
C HIS A 130 -12.10 4.65 9.14
N PHE A 131 -11.90 3.61 9.96
CA PHE A 131 -12.12 3.70 11.40
C PHE A 131 -11.25 4.79 12.04
N PHE A 132 -9.97 4.88 11.67
CA PHE A 132 -9.06 5.89 12.21
C PHE A 132 -9.29 7.28 11.63
N ASP A 133 -9.76 7.40 10.39
CA ASP A 133 -10.26 8.68 9.84
C ASP A 133 -11.42 9.23 10.67
N LEU A 134 -12.40 8.37 10.99
CA LEU A 134 -13.53 8.74 11.85
C LEU A 134 -13.07 9.05 13.27
N THR A 135 -12.11 8.29 13.81
CA THR A 135 -11.54 8.53 15.14
C THR A 135 -10.85 9.89 15.19
N GLN A 136 -10.10 10.28 14.15
CA GLN A 136 -9.49 11.60 14.04
C GLN A 136 -10.56 12.70 14.07
N GLY A 137 -11.58 12.60 13.22
CA GLY A 137 -12.66 13.60 13.16
C GLY A 137 -13.44 13.71 14.48
N TRP A 138 -13.67 12.57 15.13
CA TRP A 138 -14.27 12.51 16.45
C TRP A 138 -13.40 13.22 17.51
N ALA A 139 -12.10 12.91 17.56
CA ALA A 139 -11.16 13.54 18.48
C ALA A 139 -11.04 15.06 18.26
N ILE A 140 -11.04 15.53 17.00
CA ILE A 140 -11.10 16.96 16.68
C ILE A 140 -12.35 17.61 17.28
N THR A 141 -13.51 16.94 17.14
CA THR A 141 -14.76 17.44 17.72
C THR A 141 -14.68 17.52 19.25
N CYS A 142 -14.06 16.53 19.90
CA CYS A 142 -13.90 16.47 21.36
C CYS A 142 -13.00 17.58 21.94
N GLN A 143 -12.17 18.24 21.13
CA GLN A 143 -11.40 19.42 21.56
C GLN A 143 -12.31 20.57 22.02
N ASN A 144 -13.55 20.61 21.53
CA ASN A 144 -14.56 21.61 21.93
C ASN A 144 -15.31 21.23 23.22
N GLY A 145 -14.83 20.21 23.94
CA GLY A 145 -15.35 19.78 25.24
C GLY A 145 -16.34 18.61 25.16
N GLN A 146 -16.70 18.11 26.35
CA GLN A 146 -17.45 16.87 26.51
C GLN A 146 -18.82 16.85 25.80
N LYS A 147 -19.53 17.98 25.76
CA LYS A 147 -20.82 18.09 25.06
C LYS A 147 -20.66 17.88 23.54
N ALA A 148 -19.61 18.44 22.94
CA ALA A 148 -19.32 18.23 21.53
C ALA A 148 -18.90 16.78 21.27
N CYS A 149 -18.07 16.22 22.16
CA CYS A 149 -17.57 14.84 22.06
C CYS A 149 -18.70 13.78 22.09
N THR A 150 -19.72 13.99 22.92
CA THR A 150 -20.89 13.10 23.05
C THR A 150 -21.90 13.28 21.92
N ALA A 151 -22.00 14.48 21.33
CA ALA A 151 -22.86 14.76 20.19
C ALA A 151 -22.20 14.47 18.83
N ALA A 152 -20.92 14.13 18.82
CA ALA A 152 -20.17 13.88 17.60
C ALA A 152 -20.77 12.70 16.82
N SER A 153 -20.87 12.86 15.50
CA SER A 153 -21.40 11.84 14.60
C SER A 153 -20.33 10.79 14.24
N GLY A 154 -20.76 9.70 13.61
CA GLY A 154 -19.86 8.68 13.07
C GLY A 154 -19.61 7.46 13.97
N HIS A 155 -20.08 7.44 15.22
CA HIS A 155 -19.92 6.28 16.12
C HIS A 155 -20.46 4.97 15.52
N GLN A 156 -21.63 5.02 14.88
CA GLN A 156 -22.20 3.84 14.24
C GLN A 156 -21.29 3.30 13.11
N GLN A 157 -20.66 4.19 12.34
CA GLN A 157 -19.73 3.78 11.28
C GLN A 157 -18.44 3.21 11.88
N MET A 158 -17.91 3.83 12.93
CA MET A 158 -16.77 3.29 13.69
C MET A 158 -17.06 1.89 14.24
N ASP A 159 -18.22 1.69 14.86
CA ASP A 159 -18.62 0.40 15.41
C ASP A 159 -18.79 -0.66 14.32
N ASN A 160 -19.38 -0.31 13.18
CA ASN A 160 -19.51 -1.21 12.04
C ASN A 160 -18.14 -1.66 11.51
N SER A 161 -17.22 -0.73 11.26
CA SER A 161 -15.85 -1.05 10.83
C SER A 161 -15.13 -1.92 11.86
N LYS A 162 -15.17 -1.52 13.13
CA LYS A 162 -14.56 -2.26 14.25
C LYS A 162 -15.08 -3.70 14.31
N ASN A 163 -16.39 -3.89 14.23
CA ASN A 163 -17.02 -5.21 14.33
C ASN A 163 -16.65 -6.09 13.13
N ALA A 164 -16.62 -5.52 11.92
CA ALA A 164 -16.23 -6.25 10.72
C ALA A 164 -14.77 -6.73 10.77
N ILE A 165 -13.84 -5.86 11.20
CA ILE A 165 -12.42 -6.20 11.32
C ILE A 165 -12.19 -7.21 12.45
N ASN A 166 -12.84 -7.02 13.61
CA ASN A 166 -12.76 -7.96 14.72
C ASN A 166 -13.30 -9.34 14.35
N HIS A 167 -14.39 -9.39 13.56
CA HIS A 167 -14.91 -10.65 13.07
C HIS A 167 -13.91 -11.32 12.12
N PHE A 168 -13.29 -10.57 11.22
CA PHE A 168 -12.25 -11.08 10.33
C PHE A 168 -11.05 -11.65 11.12
N CYS A 169 -10.54 -10.92 12.10
CA CYS A 169 -9.35 -11.32 12.89
C CYS A 169 -9.58 -12.45 13.90
N ARG A 170 -10.81 -12.91 14.09
CA ARG A 170 -11.15 -14.05 14.96
C ARG A 170 -11.38 -15.36 14.19
N ARG A 171 -11.40 -15.30 12.85
CA ARG A 171 -11.51 -16.49 11.99
C ARG A 171 -10.16 -17.18 11.88
#